data_AF-A0A7Y4WTZ1-F1
#
_entry.id   AF-A0A7Y4WTZ1-F1
#
_cell.length_a   1.000
_cell.length_b   1.000
_cell.length_c   1.000
_cell.angle_alpha   90.00
_cell.angle_beta   90.00
_cell.angle_gamma   90.00
#
_symmetry.space_group_name_H-M   'P 1'
#
loop_
_entity.id
_entity.type
_entity.pdbx_description
1 polymer ?
#
loop_
_entity_poly.entity_id
_entity_poly.type
_entity_poly.pdbx_seq_one_letter_code
_entity_poly.pdbx_strand_id
1 'polypeptide(L)'
;MNSDQVLTHFRETDALLEGHFVLSSGLHSGQYLQCALALQFPSDASRFGKAIAERLLDSATLESSAPASGDDVVVSVTNIETVASPAIGGLVIGYAVAQALNVRFIWTERQDGKMTLRRGFTLKPGERILVVEDVITTGGSTRECIAALEENGGKVVGAASIIDRSNGAADVGVPRISLVSLDVPGYQPDSCPMCAAGTPAVKPGSRSAASN
;
A
#
# COMPACT_ATOMS: atom_id res chain seq x y z
N MET A 1 6.18 -12.61 8.12
CA MET A 1 5.24 -13.35 7.25
C MET A 1 5.83 -13.40 5.84
N ASN A 2 5.71 -14.52 5.12
CA ASN A 2 6.13 -14.60 3.72
C ASN A 2 4.97 -14.26 2.77
N SER A 3 5.25 -14.12 1.48
CA SER A 3 4.26 -13.69 0.46
C SER A 3 3.06 -14.64 0.36
N ASP A 4 3.28 -15.94 0.44
CA ASP A 4 2.21 -16.95 0.38
C ASP A 4 1.25 -16.86 1.57
N GLN A 5 1.78 -16.63 2.77
CA GLN A 5 0.96 -16.43 3.98
C GLN A 5 0.10 -15.18 3.87
N VAL A 6 0.61 -14.11 3.28
CA VAL A 6 -0.16 -12.89 3.04
C VAL A 6 -1.28 -13.16 2.04
N LEU A 7 -0.99 -13.83 0.92
CA LEU A 7 -2.01 -14.16 -0.08
C LEU A 7 -3.09 -15.11 0.45
N THR A 8 -2.71 -16.12 1.23
CA THR A 8 -3.67 -17.02 1.89
C THR A 8 -4.59 -16.23 2.82
N HIS A 9 -4.04 -15.36 3.68
CA HIS A 9 -4.85 -14.50 4.56
C HIS A 9 -5.81 -13.62 3.76
N PHE A 10 -5.34 -13.02 2.67
CA PHE A 10 -6.20 -12.19 1.81
C PHE A 10 -7.34 -12.98 1.17
N ARG A 11 -7.12 -14.23 0.76
CA ARG A 11 -8.20 -15.10 0.24
C ARG A 11 -9.17 -15.52 1.34
N GLU A 12 -8.66 -15.92 2.50
CA GLU A 12 -9.49 -16.40 3.63
C GLU A 12 -10.36 -15.28 4.25
N THR A 13 -9.95 -14.02 4.10
CA THR A 13 -10.69 -12.84 4.59
C THR A 13 -11.55 -12.18 3.53
N ASP A 14 -11.70 -12.80 2.35
CA ASP A 14 -12.38 -12.20 1.17
C ASP A 14 -11.80 -10.83 0.77
N ALA A 15 -10.56 -10.55 1.18
CA ALA A 15 -9.83 -9.33 0.84
C ALA A 15 -9.16 -9.42 -0.54
N LEU A 16 -9.01 -10.62 -1.11
CA LEU A 16 -8.68 -10.86 -2.51
C LEU A 16 -9.81 -11.67 -3.15
N LEU A 17 -10.54 -11.02 -4.05
CA LEU A 17 -11.64 -11.62 -4.80
C LEU A 17 -11.21 -11.92 -6.23
N GLU A 18 -11.70 -13.02 -6.78
CA GLU A 18 -11.56 -13.39 -8.20
C GLU A 18 -12.93 -13.34 -8.89
N GLY A 19 -12.98 -12.80 -10.10
CA GLY A 19 -14.24 -12.55 -10.80
C GLY A 19 -14.07 -11.55 -11.93
N HIS A 20 -15.07 -10.71 -12.15
CA HIS A 20 -15.02 -9.63 -13.14
C HIS A 20 -15.46 -8.33 -12.47
N PHE A 21 -14.50 -7.42 -12.24
CA PHE A 21 -14.71 -6.24 -11.43
C PHE A 21 -14.47 -4.94 -12.20
N VAL A 22 -15.30 -3.93 -11.97
CA VAL A 22 -15.07 -2.55 -12.42
C VAL A 22 -14.37 -1.76 -11.33
N LEU A 23 -13.15 -1.31 -11.61
CA LEU A 23 -12.31 -0.53 -10.69
C LEU A 23 -12.76 0.93 -10.64
N SER A 24 -12.28 1.69 -9.65
CA SER A 24 -12.57 3.13 -9.52
C SER A 24 -12.10 3.96 -10.71
N SER A 25 -11.09 3.50 -11.44
CA SER A 25 -10.61 4.10 -12.70
C SER A 25 -11.53 3.84 -13.90
N GLY A 26 -12.54 2.98 -13.75
CA GLY A 26 -13.37 2.50 -14.86
C GLY A 26 -12.78 1.30 -15.60
N LEU A 27 -11.54 0.91 -15.32
CA LEU A 27 -10.92 -0.30 -15.87
C LEU A 27 -11.57 -1.55 -15.30
N HIS A 28 -11.55 -2.64 -16.07
CA HIS A 28 -12.03 -3.94 -15.66
C HIS A 28 -10.87 -4.82 -15.18
N SER A 29 -11.08 -5.67 -14.18
CA SER A 29 -10.05 -6.57 -13.68
C SER A 29 -10.60 -7.91 -13.22
N GLY A 30 -9.76 -8.95 -13.36
CA GLY A 30 -10.08 -10.31 -12.94
C GLY A 30 -10.00 -10.50 -11.43
N GLN A 31 -9.36 -9.55 -10.74
CA GLN A 31 -9.17 -9.60 -9.30
C GLN A 31 -9.49 -8.25 -8.67
N TYR A 32 -9.99 -8.29 -7.45
CA TYR A 32 -10.25 -7.09 -6.65
C TYR A 32 -9.68 -7.26 -5.25
N LEU A 33 -9.03 -6.20 -4.77
CA LEU A 33 -8.40 -6.17 -3.45
C LEU A 33 -9.17 -5.21 -2.53
N GLN A 34 -9.55 -5.71 -1.35
CA GLN A 34 -10.22 -4.97 -0.29
C GLN A 34 -9.40 -5.06 1.00
N CYS A 35 -8.28 -4.32 1.06
CA CYS A 35 -7.36 -4.34 2.20
C CYS A 35 -8.02 -4.04 3.55
N ALA A 36 -9.13 -3.30 3.56
CA ALA A 36 -9.90 -3.04 4.77
C ALA A 36 -10.40 -4.33 5.43
N LEU A 37 -10.78 -5.37 4.66
CA LEU A 37 -11.18 -6.68 5.21
C LEU A 37 -10.00 -7.43 5.81
N ALA A 38 -8.83 -7.37 5.16
CA ALA A 38 -7.60 -7.98 5.68
C ALA A 38 -7.09 -7.27 6.95
N LEU A 39 -7.41 -5.99 7.13
CA LEU A 39 -6.91 -5.13 8.22
C LEU A 39 -7.93 -4.88 9.34
N GLN A 40 -9.17 -5.35 9.23
CA GLN A 40 -10.23 -5.01 10.18
C GLN A 40 -9.97 -5.53 11.60
N PHE A 41 -9.18 -6.60 11.74
CA PHE A 41 -8.81 -7.15 13.03
C PHE A 41 -7.43 -6.62 13.47
N PRO A 42 -7.33 -6.02 14.67
CA PRO A 42 -6.06 -5.47 15.15
C PRO A 42 -4.90 -6.48 15.15
N SER A 43 -5.17 -7.76 15.43
CA SER A 43 -4.15 -8.82 15.38
C SER A 43 -3.53 -8.99 14.00
N ASP A 44 -4.34 -8.83 12.95
CA ASP A 44 -3.88 -9.00 11.57
C ASP A 44 -3.09 -7.76 11.13
N ALA A 45 -3.61 -6.57 11.44
CA ALA A 45 -2.88 -5.33 11.25
C ALA A 45 -1.50 -5.36 11.93
N SER A 46 -1.42 -5.78 13.20
CA SER A 46 -0.16 -5.94 13.92
C SER A 46 0.77 -6.97 13.27
N ARG A 47 0.25 -8.09 12.77
CA ARG A 47 1.05 -9.10 12.06
C ARG A 47 1.64 -8.56 10.76
N PHE A 48 0.86 -7.86 9.94
CA PHE A 48 1.34 -7.22 8.72
C PHE A 48 2.34 -6.10 9.03
N GLY A 49 2.04 -5.25 10.02
CA GLY A 49 2.93 -4.18 10.45
C GLY A 49 4.30 -4.71 10.90
N LYS A 50 4.31 -5.79 11.69
CA LYS A 50 5.53 -6.47 12.09
C LYS A 50 6.29 -7.04 10.90
N ALA A 51 5.60 -7.69 9.96
CA ALA A 51 6.23 -8.26 8.77
C ALA A 51 6.90 -7.20 7.87
N ILE A 52 6.27 -6.02 7.71
CA ILE A 52 6.88 -4.90 6.98
C ILE A 52 8.12 -4.39 7.73
N ALA A 53 8.01 -4.20 9.05
CA ALA A 53 9.13 -3.74 9.88
C ALA A 53 10.32 -4.72 9.81
N GLU A 54 10.08 -6.02 9.93
CA GLU A 54 11.10 -7.07 9.77
C GLU A 54 11.78 -6.97 8.39
N ARG A 55 11.01 -6.84 7.30
CA ARG A 55 11.56 -6.73 5.94
C ARG A 55 12.42 -5.48 5.74
N LEU A 56 12.06 -4.35 6.35
CA LEU A 56 12.86 -3.13 6.32
C LEU A 56 14.20 -3.31 7.05
N LEU A 57 14.18 -3.97 8.22
CA LEU A 57 15.39 -4.24 9.00
C LEU A 57 16.32 -5.22 8.29
N ASP A 58 15.76 -6.29 7.70
CA ASP A 58 16.54 -7.26 6.92
C ASP A 58 17.19 -6.57 5.70
N SER A 59 16.46 -5.71 5.00
CA SER A 59 16.98 -4.95 3.85
C SER A 59 18.08 -3.95 4.23
N ALA A 60 18.04 -3.41 5.46
CA ALA A 60 19.10 -2.56 6.01
C ALA A 60 20.39 -3.34 6.37
N THR A 61 20.32 -4.66 6.55
CA THR A 61 21.50 -5.51 6.83
C THR A 61 22.26 -5.96 5.58
N LEU A 62 21.67 -5.80 4.40
CA LEU A 62 22.23 -6.26 3.12
C LEU A 62 23.06 -5.19 2.39
N GLU A 63 23.84 -4.38 3.12
CA GLU A 63 24.76 -3.39 2.53
C GLU A 63 25.89 -4.01 1.66
N SER A 64 26.00 -5.34 1.56
CA SER A 64 27.14 -6.01 0.91
C SER A 64 26.81 -7.35 0.24
N SER A 65 25.82 -7.42 -0.65
CA SER A 65 25.89 -8.41 -1.75
C SER A 65 24.94 -8.04 -2.89
N ALA A 66 25.46 -8.13 -4.11
CA ALA A 66 24.73 -7.91 -5.35
C ALA A 66 23.50 -8.85 -5.47
N PRO A 67 22.45 -8.46 -6.21
CA PRO A 67 21.17 -9.16 -6.19
C PRO A 67 21.25 -10.55 -6.83
N ALA A 68 20.77 -11.55 -6.11
CA ALA A 68 20.46 -12.87 -6.65
C ALA A 68 18.99 -12.87 -7.10
N SER A 69 18.77 -12.83 -8.42
CA SER A 69 17.48 -12.91 -9.13
C SER A 69 16.45 -11.82 -8.82
N GLY A 70 15.85 -11.26 -9.87
CA GLY A 70 14.97 -10.10 -9.81
C GLY A 70 13.70 -10.36 -9.01
N ASP A 71 13.57 -9.62 -7.91
CA ASP A 71 12.32 -9.07 -7.34
C ASP A 71 12.61 -8.33 -6.00
N ASP A 72 13.80 -8.50 -5.42
CA ASP A 72 14.22 -7.76 -4.23
C ASP A 72 15.14 -6.58 -4.59
N VAL A 73 14.57 -5.38 -4.70
CA VAL A 73 15.37 -4.15 -4.61
C VAL A 73 15.82 -4.03 -3.16
N VAL A 74 17.09 -4.29 -2.89
CA VAL A 74 17.69 -4.07 -1.56
C VAL A 74 17.69 -2.56 -1.28
N VAL A 75 16.85 -2.14 -0.34
CA VAL A 75 16.75 -0.74 0.09
C VAL A 75 17.29 -0.61 1.51
N SER A 76 18.37 0.16 1.69
CA SER A 76 18.80 0.61 3.02
C SER A 76 17.93 1.77 3.49
N VAL A 77 16.78 1.47 4.10
CA VAL A 77 15.96 2.45 4.85
C VAL A 77 16.37 2.43 6.31
N THR A 78 17.33 3.27 6.70
CA THR A 78 17.80 3.36 8.09
C THR A 78 17.31 4.63 8.79
N ASN A 79 17.32 4.62 10.12
CA ASN A 79 16.99 5.76 10.98
C ASN A 79 15.61 6.36 10.69
N ILE A 80 14.57 5.52 10.62
CA ILE A 80 13.19 6.00 10.50
C ILE A 80 12.79 6.62 11.86
N GLU A 81 12.33 7.87 11.84
CA GLU A 81 11.87 8.60 13.04
C GLU A 81 10.35 8.68 13.11
N THR A 82 9.69 8.60 11.94
CA THR A 82 8.24 8.75 11.79
C THR A 82 7.73 7.83 10.68
N VAL A 83 6.57 7.22 10.91
CA VAL A 83 5.78 6.60 9.85
C VAL A 83 4.62 7.53 9.48
N ALA A 84 4.40 7.70 8.18
CA ALA A 84 3.29 8.48 7.65
C ALA A 84 2.46 7.67 6.65
N SER A 85 1.17 7.95 6.54
CA SER A 85 0.31 7.32 5.54
C SER A 85 -0.63 8.32 4.88
N PRO A 86 -0.97 8.13 3.60
CA PRO A 86 -2.12 8.80 3.00
C PRO A 86 -3.43 8.23 3.59
N ALA A 87 -4.31 9.11 4.06
CA ALA A 87 -5.63 8.72 4.49
C ALA A 87 -6.53 8.37 3.28
N ILE A 88 -7.43 7.39 3.39
CA ILE A 88 -7.79 6.62 4.59
C ILE A 88 -7.13 5.23 4.60
N GLY A 89 -6.94 4.59 3.44
CA GLY A 89 -6.55 3.17 3.34
C GLY A 89 -5.26 2.81 4.08
N GLY A 90 -4.25 3.69 4.02
CA GLY A 90 -2.96 3.44 4.67
C GLY A 90 -2.97 3.57 6.20
N LEU A 91 -4.03 4.13 6.82
CA LEU A 91 -3.98 4.51 8.24
C LEU A 91 -3.74 3.33 9.19
N VAL A 92 -4.48 2.23 9.01
CA VAL A 92 -4.43 1.08 9.92
C VAL A 92 -3.07 0.39 9.84
N ILE A 93 -2.60 0.14 8.63
CA ILE A 93 -1.30 -0.51 8.42
C ILE A 93 -0.13 0.41 8.79
N GLY A 94 -0.20 1.70 8.46
CA GLY A 94 0.82 2.67 8.84
C GLY A 94 0.97 2.77 10.35
N TYR A 95 -0.16 2.83 11.08
CA TYR A 95 -0.16 2.78 12.54
C TYR A 95 0.49 1.49 13.08
N ALA A 96 0.14 0.34 12.50
CA ALA A 96 0.71 -0.94 12.93
C ALA A 96 2.23 -1.06 12.63
N VAL A 97 2.71 -0.52 11.50
CA VAL A 97 4.14 -0.44 11.20
C VAL A 97 4.85 0.50 12.17
N ALA A 98 4.27 1.67 12.46
CA ALA A 98 4.82 2.61 13.44
C ALA A 98 4.95 1.98 14.83
N GLN A 99 3.93 1.22 15.25
CA GLN A 99 3.95 0.45 16.48
C GLN A 99 5.09 -0.58 16.48
N ALA A 100 5.25 -1.34 15.40
CA ALA A 100 6.30 -2.36 15.28
C ALA A 100 7.72 -1.76 15.29
N LEU A 101 7.90 -0.58 14.68
CA LEU A 101 9.17 0.16 14.67
C LEU A 101 9.38 1.00 15.94
N ASN A 102 8.38 1.11 16.81
CA ASN A 102 8.37 1.96 18.00
C ASN A 102 8.69 3.44 17.69
N VAL A 103 8.02 3.98 16.67
CA VAL A 103 8.13 5.38 16.23
C VAL A 103 6.75 6.03 16.19
N ARG A 104 6.71 7.37 16.08
CA ARG A 104 5.44 8.08 15.98
C ARG A 104 4.76 7.83 14.62
N PHE A 105 3.44 7.85 14.64
CA PHE A 105 2.60 7.75 13.43
C PHE A 105 1.89 9.08 13.16
N ILE A 106 1.89 9.50 11.90
CA ILE A 106 1.11 10.65 11.39
C ILE A 106 0.44 10.28 10.07
N TRP A 107 -0.38 11.17 9.53
CA TRP A 107 -0.97 10.96 8.21
C TRP A 107 -1.23 12.27 7.48
N THR A 108 -1.32 12.17 6.16
CA THR A 108 -1.84 13.22 5.29
C THR A 108 -3.28 12.90 4.91
N GLU A 109 -4.07 13.91 4.59
CA GLU A 109 -5.45 13.74 4.13
C GLU A 109 -5.77 14.73 3.02
N ARG A 110 -6.72 14.40 2.14
CA ARG A 110 -7.15 15.32 1.10
C ARG A 110 -7.98 16.45 1.68
N GLN A 111 -7.56 17.68 1.40
CA GLN A 111 -8.33 18.90 1.58
C GLN A 111 -8.50 19.57 0.22
N ASP A 112 -9.74 19.83 -0.19
CA ASP A 112 -10.03 20.51 -1.47
C ASP A 112 -9.32 19.88 -2.68
N GLY A 113 -9.23 18.54 -2.66
CA GLY A 113 -8.55 17.75 -3.68
C GLY A 113 -7.03 17.61 -3.52
N LYS A 114 -6.36 18.41 -2.68
CA LYS A 114 -4.91 18.34 -2.44
C LYS A 114 -4.57 17.50 -1.20
N MET A 115 -3.64 16.55 -1.33
CA MET A 115 -3.07 15.83 -0.18
C MET A 115 -2.31 16.82 0.72
N THR A 116 -2.63 16.86 2.02
CA THR A 116 -2.14 17.89 2.94
C THR A 116 -1.82 17.29 4.32
N LEU A 117 -0.74 17.75 4.95
CA LEU A 117 -0.45 17.44 6.36
C LEU A 117 -1.32 18.31 7.28
N ARG A 118 -2.15 17.68 8.09
CA ARG A 118 -3.16 18.38 8.93
C ARG A 118 -3.08 17.91 10.39
N ARG A 119 -4.16 18.10 11.15
CA ARG A 119 -4.35 17.63 12.55
C ARG A 119 -3.35 18.20 13.57
N GLY A 120 -2.64 19.28 13.22
CA GLY A 120 -1.62 19.89 14.07
C GLY A 120 -0.28 19.15 14.06
N PHE A 121 -0.08 18.20 13.14
CA PHE A 121 1.21 17.55 12.97
C PHE A 121 2.25 18.55 12.47
N THR A 122 3.44 18.48 13.06
CA THR A 122 4.62 19.22 12.64
C THR A 122 5.78 18.25 12.39
N LEU A 123 6.66 18.61 11.45
CA LEU A 123 7.88 17.88 11.15
C LEU A 123 9.08 18.74 11.50
N LYS A 124 10.14 18.12 12.04
CA LYS A 124 11.43 18.80 12.15
C LYS A 124 12.08 18.84 10.77
N PRO A 125 12.87 19.88 10.46
CA PRO A 125 13.64 19.92 9.21
C PRO A 125 14.52 18.67 9.07
N GLY A 126 14.34 17.94 7.97
CA GLY A 126 15.09 16.72 7.64
C GLY A 126 14.64 15.46 8.38
N GLU A 127 13.52 15.50 9.12
CA GLU A 127 12.99 14.34 9.84
C GLU A 127 12.73 13.17 8.90
N ARG A 128 13.29 12.00 9.24
CA ARG A 128 13.31 10.83 8.34
C ARG A 128 12.00 10.04 8.43
N ILE A 129 11.27 9.99 7.32
CA ILE A 129 9.91 9.47 7.29
C ILE A 129 9.82 8.25 6.37
N LEU A 130 9.17 7.19 6.84
CA LEU A 130 8.71 6.08 6.01
C LEU A 130 7.24 6.31 5.65
N VAL A 131 6.92 6.28 4.35
CA VAL A 131 5.52 6.31 3.91
C VAL A 131 4.98 4.89 3.79
N VAL A 132 3.86 4.58 4.45
CA VAL A 132 3.23 3.25 4.43
C VAL A 132 1.83 3.34 3.84
N GLU A 133 1.51 2.44 2.92
CA GLU A 133 0.17 2.30 2.33
C GLU A 133 -0.30 0.84 2.42
N ASP A 134 -1.60 0.60 2.33
CA ASP A 134 -2.16 -0.75 2.31
C ASP A 134 -1.89 -1.43 0.96
N VAL A 135 -2.17 -0.72 -0.13
CA VAL A 135 -1.92 -1.17 -1.50
C VAL A 135 -1.36 -0.06 -2.38
N ILE A 136 -0.24 -0.35 -3.05
CA ILE A 136 0.29 0.52 -4.10
C ILE A 136 -0.22 0.05 -5.45
N THR A 137 -0.87 0.95 -6.19
CA THR A 137 -1.30 0.73 -7.59
C THR A 137 -0.40 1.51 -8.53
N THR A 138 -0.78 2.72 -8.93
CA THR A 138 0.06 3.61 -9.74
C THR A 138 1.06 4.40 -8.89
N GLY A 139 0.98 4.29 -7.55
CA GLY A 139 1.76 5.10 -6.60
C GLY A 139 1.31 6.55 -6.47
N GLY A 140 0.19 6.95 -7.09
CA GLY A 140 -0.29 8.35 -7.09
C GLY A 140 -0.49 8.94 -5.69
N SER A 141 -1.32 8.29 -4.87
CA SER A 141 -1.57 8.72 -3.48
C SER A 141 -0.29 8.74 -2.65
N THR A 142 0.59 7.74 -2.84
CA THR A 142 1.90 7.66 -2.18
C THR A 142 2.75 8.89 -2.54
N ARG A 143 2.88 9.24 -3.82
CA ARG A 143 3.64 10.42 -4.28
C ARG A 143 3.07 11.72 -3.74
N GLU A 144 1.75 11.88 -3.75
CA GLU A 144 1.11 13.08 -3.18
C GLU A 144 1.36 13.19 -1.67
N CYS A 145 1.36 12.07 -0.93
CA CYS A 145 1.71 12.03 0.49
C CYS A 145 3.17 12.44 0.70
N ILE A 146 4.09 11.89 -0.09
CA ILE A 146 5.52 12.21 -0.06
C ILE A 146 5.73 13.71 -0.26
N ALA A 147 5.16 14.28 -1.34
CA ALA A 147 5.27 15.70 -1.63
C ALA A 147 4.74 16.56 -0.48
N ALA A 148 3.59 16.22 0.11
CA ALA A 148 3.04 16.95 1.25
C ALA A 148 3.94 16.90 2.49
N LEU A 149 4.64 15.79 2.74
CA LEU A 149 5.58 15.66 3.86
C LEU A 149 6.87 16.45 3.60
N GLU A 150 7.40 16.40 2.38
CA GLU A 150 8.60 17.14 1.97
C GLU A 150 8.36 18.66 1.94
N GLU A 151 7.18 19.12 1.48
CA GLU A 151 6.74 20.52 1.56
C GLU A 151 6.72 21.03 3.01
N ASN A 152 6.55 20.15 4.00
CA ASN A 152 6.55 20.45 5.43
C ASN A 152 7.92 20.21 6.09
N GLY A 153 8.98 20.03 5.32
CA GLY A 153 10.37 19.90 5.79
C GLY A 153 10.77 18.48 6.18
N GLY A 154 9.92 17.48 5.97
CA GLY A 154 10.27 16.08 6.13
C GLY A 154 11.24 15.58 5.05
N LYS A 155 11.93 14.48 5.33
CA LYS A 155 12.74 13.73 4.37
C LYS A 155 12.17 12.32 4.25
N VAL A 156 11.45 12.03 3.16
CA VAL A 156 10.98 10.66 2.94
C VAL A 156 12.15 9.79 2.50
N VAL A 157 12.38 8.70 3.24
CA VAL A 157 13.53 7.80 3.04
C VAL A 157 13.14 6.49 2.38
N GLY A 158 11.84 6.20 2.28
CA GLY A 158 11.31 5.06 1.56
C GLY A 158 9.80 4.94 1.68
N ALA A 159 9.25 3.98 0.95
CA ALA A 159 7.85 3.60 1.02
C ALA A 159 7.68 2.09 1.30
N ALA A 160 6.58 1.70 1.94
CA ALA A 160 6.24 0.31 2.15
C ALA A 160 4.74 0.05 1.93
N SER A 161 4.40 -1.18 1.53
CA SER A 161 3.00 -1.60 1.41
C SER A 161 2.80 -3.07 1.73
N ILE A 162 1.54 -3.48 1.93
CA ILE A 162 1.19 -4.90 2.00
C ILE A 162 1.24 -5.48 0.59
N ILE A 163 0.50 -4.88 -0.33
CA ILE A 163 0.39 -5.33 -1.72
C ILE A 163 0.93 -4.26 -2.68
N ASP A 164 1.82 -4.66 -3.58
CA ASP A 164 2.16 -3.90 -4.78
C ASP A 164 1.46 -4.51 -6.01
N ARG A 165 0.45 -3.82 -6.53
CA ARG A 165 -0.29 -4.21 -7.74
C ARG A 165 0.39 -3.83 -9.05
N SER A 166 1.45 -3.04 -8.98
CA SER A 166 2.23 -2.66 -10.16
C SER A 166 3.28 -3.69 -10.52
N ASN A 167 3.45 -4.71 -9.68
CA ASN A 167 4.50 -5.71 -9.80
C ASN A 167 5.89 -5.09 -10.03
N GLY A 168 6.29 -4.15 -9.17
CA GLY A 168 7.57 -3.45 -9.31
C GLY A 168 7.51 -2.16 -10.17
N ALA A 169 6.50 -1.98 -11.02
CA ALA A 169 6.50 -0.89 -12.00
C ALA A 169 6.16 0.51 -11.46
N ALA A 170 5.52 0.62 -10.29
CA ALA A 170 5.14 1.91 -9.72
C ALA A 170 6.38 2.67 -9.22
N ASP A 171 6.60 3.85 -9.79
CA ASP A 171 7.58 4.82 -9.30
C ASP A 171 6.93 5.76 -8.28
N VAL A 172 7.45 5.80 -7.06
CA VAL A 172 7.00 6.71 -6.00
C VAL A 172 8.05 7.78 -5.64
N GLY A 173 9.14 7.87 -6.41
CA GLY A 173 10.24 8.83 -6.20
C GLY A 173 11.20 8.47 -5.07
N VAL A 174 10.89 7.42 -4.30
CA VAL A 174 11.73 6.90 -3.23
C VAL A 174 11.82 5.38 -3.32
N PRO A 175 12.88 4.77 -2.76
CA PRO A 175 12.96 3.32 -2.67
C PRO A 175 11.76 2.71 -1.93
N ARG A 176 11.34 1.50 -2.33
CA ARG A 176 10.13 0.89 -1.77
C ARG A 176 10.22 -0.62 -1.59
N ILE A 177 9.43 -1.12 -0.64
CA ILE A 177 9.19 -2.55 -0.45
C ILE A 177 7.68 -2.86 -0.43
N SER A 178 7.32 -4.11 -0.68
CA SER A 178 5.98 -4.65 -0.46
C SER A 178 6.09 -5.99 0.25
N LEU A 179 5.03 -6.46 0.93
CA LEU A 179 4.97 -7.84 1.40
C LEU A 179 4.73 -8.82 0.25
N VAL A 180 3.90 -8.41 -0.72
CA VAL A 180 3.56 -9.17 -1.92
C VAL A 180 3.57 -8.25 -3.13
N SER A 181 4.09 -8.72 -4.24
CA SER A 181 3.90 -8.13 -5.57
C SER A 181 2.91 -9.00 -6.37
N LEU A 182 1.90 -8.37 -6.96
CA LEU A 182 0.89 -9.01 -7.79
C LEU A 182 0.76 -8.23 -9.09
N ASP A 183 0.74 -8.93 -10.23
CA ASP A 183 0.28 -8.34 -11.48
C ASP A 183 -1.24 -8.51 -11.56
N VAL A 184 -1.98 -7.41 -11.31
CA VAL A 184 -3.44 -7.37 -11.40
C VAL A 184 -3.84 -6.47 -12.56
N PRO A 185 -3.87 -6.99 -13.80
CA PRO A 185 -4.07 -6.16 -14.98
C PRO A 185 -5.44 -5.49 -14.98
N GLY A 186 -5.45 -4.23 -15.42
CA GLY A 186 -6.64 -3.47 -15.74
C GLY A 186 -6.84 -3.43 -17.24
N TYR A 187 -8.05 -3.77 -17.69
CA TYR A 187 -8.44 -3.77 -19.11
C TYR A 187 -9.42 -2.62 -19.38
N GLN A 188 -9.33 -2.02 -20.56
CA GLN A 188 -10.43 -1.17 -21.02
C GLN A 188 -11.65 -2.07 -21.31
N PRO A 189 -12.89 -1.57 -21.11
CA PRO A 189 -14.10 -2.39 -21.28
C PRO A 189 -14.21 -3.07 -22.65
N ASP A 190 -13.70 -2.42 -23.71
CA ASP A 190 -13.68 -2.88 -25.10
C ASP A 190 -12.64 -3.97 -25.40
N SER A 191 -11.62 -4.10 -24.56
CA SER A 191 -10.51 -5.05 -24.67
C SER A 191 -10.44 -6.03 -23.48
N CYS A 192 -11.50 -6.07 -22.67
CA CYS A 192 -11.58 -6.91 -21.50
C CYS A 192 -11.90 -8.38 -21.86
N PRO A 193 -11.06 -9.36 -21.50
CA PRO A 193 -11.30 -10.76 -21.82
C PRO A 193 -12.55 -11.33 -21.14
N MET A 194 -12.91 -10.82 -19.95
CA MET A 194 -14.11 -11.23 -19.23
C MET A 194 -15.39 -10.65 -19.86
N CYS A 195 -15.32 -9.43 -20.41
CA CYS A 195 -16.40 -8.89 -21.24
C CYS A 195 -16.61 -9.75 -22.49
N ALA A 196 -15.52 -10.12 -23.17
CA ALA A 196 -15.58 -11.00 -24.34
C ALA A 196 -16.16 -12.39 -24.01
N ALA A 197 -15.92 -12.88 -22.80
CA ALA A 197 -16.49 -14.13 -22.29
C ALA A 197 -17.95 -14.01 -21.78
N GLY A 198 -18.52 -12.80 -21.74
CA GLY A 198 -19.90 -12.56 -21.28
C GLY A 198 -20.07 -12.61 -19.76
N THR A 199 -19.00 -12.61 -18.97
CA THR A 199 -19.08 -12.59 -17.50
C THR A 199 -19.62 -11.23 -17.04
N PRO A 200 -20.63 -11.16 -16.16
CA PRO A 200 -21.14 -9.89 -15.64
C PRO A 200 -20.08 -9.12 -14.83
N ALA A 201 -19.85 -7.86 -15.16
CA ALA A 201 -18.94 -7.00 -14.40
C ALA A 201 -19.65 -6.47 -13.13
N VAL A 202 -19.01 -6.62 -11.98
CA VAL A 202 -19.51 -6.13 -10.69
C VAL A 202 -18.71 -4.91 -10.27
N LYS A 203 -19.36 -3.86 -9.74
CA LYS A 203 -18.66 -2.73 -9.12
C LYS A 203 -18.53 -2.98 -7.61
N PRO A 204 -17.32 -3.24 -7.08
CA PRO A 204 -17.14 -3.53 -5.66
C PRO A 204 -17.34 -2.27 -4.80
N GLY A 205 -17.73 -2.46 -3.54
CA GLY A 205 -17.81 -1.36 -2.56
C GLY A 205 -19.05 -0.46 -2.67
N SER A 206 -19.85 -0.57 -3.74
CA SER A 206 -21.24 -0.08 -3.70
C SER A 206 -22.09 -1.14 -3.04
N ARG A 207 -22.48 -0.94 -1.77
CA ARG A 207 -23.78 -1.45 -1.35
C ARG A 207 -24.79 -0.76 -2.27
N SER A 208 -25.26 -1.45 -3.31
CA SER A 208 -26.66 -1.27 -3.67
C SER A 208 -27.41 -1.66 -2.41
N ALA A 209 -27.98 -0.69 -1.71
CA ALA A 209 -29.06 -1.00 -0.79
C ALA A 209 -30.09 -1.78 -1.62
N ALA A 210 -30.09 -3.10 -1.49
CA ALA A 210 -31.24 -3.89 -1.88
C ALA A 210 -32.33 -3.45 -0.90
N SER A 211 -33.18 -2.54 -1.35
CA SER A 211 -34.44 -2.23 -0.71
C SER A 211 -35.24 -3.53 -0.65
N ASN A 212 -35.36 -4.09 0.56
CA ASN A 212 -36.48 -4.93 0.97
C ASN A 212 -37.11 -4.27 2.20
#